data_AF-A0A645CW25-F1
#
_entry.id   AF-A0A645CW25-F1
#
_cell.length_a   1.000
_cell.length_b   1.000
_cell.length_c   1.000
_cell.angle_alpha   90.00
_cell.angle_beta   90.00
_cell.angle_gamma   90.00
#
_symmetry.space_group_name_H-M   'P 1'
#
loop_
_entity.id
_entity.type
_entity.pdbx_description
1 polymer ?
#
loop_
_entity_poly.entity_id
_entity_poly.type
_entity_poly.pdbx_seq_one_letter_code
_entity_poly.pdbx_strand_id
1 'polypeptide(L)'
;MSNLKYSCEVLTGSENLLVIFPQGEIQSQHHHNLSFGKGVHYLLEKCGNEIQIVFNVNLADYYSQKRPTLTCYLKEYKPEEGISLRDLENDFNLYLRDCIYNQRER
;
A
#
# COMPACT_ATOMS: atom_id res chain seq x y z
N MET A 1 8.47 -7.03 23.28
CA MET A 1 8.92 -6.48 21.98
C MET A 1 7.78 -6.66 21.00
N SER A 2 7.23 -5.57 20.45
CA SER A 2 6.16 -5.64 19.46
C SER A 2 6.74 -5.96 18.07
N ASN A 3 6.04 -6.81 17.30
CA ASN A 3 6.43 -7.24 15.94
C ASN A 3 6.85 -6.06 15.04
N LEU A 4 6.13 -4.93 15.13
CA LEU A 4 6.39 -3.73 14.33
C LEU A 4 7.77 -3.08 14.57
N LYS A 5 8.28 -3.09 15.81
CA LYS A 5 9.62 -2.53 16.08
C LYS A 5 10.69 -3.34 15.37
N TYR A 6 10.58 -4.67 15.46
CA TYR A 6 11.48 -5.59 14.77
C TYR A 6 11.38 -5.43 13.25
N SER A 7 10.18 -5.19 12.70
CA SER A 7 10.01 -4.88 11.28
C SER A 7 10.80 -3.64 10.85
N CYS A 8 10.78 -2.55 11.64
CA CYS A 8 11.61 -1.37 11.35
C CYS A 8 13.10 -1.70 11.34
N GLU A 9 13.59 -2.48 12.30
CA GLU A 9 14.99 -2.88 12.40
C GLU A 9 15.41 -3.70 11.17
N VAL A 10 14.59 -4.67 10.75
CA VAL A 10 14.85 -5.48 9.55
C VAL A 10 14.86 -4.63 8.28
N LEU A 11 13.96 -3.64 8.17
CA LEU A 11 13.86 -2.77 6.99
C LEU A 11 15.06 -1.83 6.81
N THR A 12 15.96 -1.68 7.80
CA THR A 12 17.22 -0.95 7.61
C THR A 12 18.19 -1.66 6.65
N GLY A 13 18.04 -2.97 6.46
CA GLY A 13 18.79 -3.72 5.45
C GLY A 13 18.17 -3.54 4.06
N SER A 14 18.95 -3.06 3.09
CA SER A 14 18.49 -2.76 1.73
C SER A 14 17.96 -3.98 0.93
N GLU A 15 18.27 -5.19 1.38
CA GLU A 15 17.80 -6.45 0.81
C GLU A 15 16.45 -6.92 1.35
N ASN A 16 15.86 -6.21 2.32
CA ASN A 16 14.64 -6.62 2.99
C ASN A 16 13.40 -5.91 2.44
N LEU A 17 12.29 -6.66 2.38
CA LEU A 17 10.98 -6.16 1.96
C LEU A 17 9.93 -6.50 3.01
N LEU A 18 9.12 -5.52 3.39
CA LEU A 18 7.90 -5.71 4.17
C LEU A 18 6.69 -5.43 3.29
N VAL A 19 5.76 -6.39 3.24
CA VAL A 19 4.45 -6.21 2.60
C VAL A 19 3.41 -6.02 3.69
N ILE A 20 2.65 -4.92 3.61
CA ILE A 20 1.59 -4.59 4.55
C ILE A 20 0.27 -4.37 3.82
N PHE A 21 -0.80 -4.98 4.34
CA PHE A 21 -2.16 -4.62 3.96
C PHE A 21 -2.62 -3.49 4.89
N PRO A 22 -2.73 -2.25 4.39
CA PRO A 22 -2.88 -1.08 5.26
C PRO A 22 -4.16 -1.11 6.11
N GLN A 23 -5.22 -1.77 5.63
CA GLN A 23 -6.50 -1.92 6.32
C GLN A 23 -6.46 -2.87 7.53
N GLY A 24 -5.41 -3.69 7.68
CA GLY A 24 -5.24 -4.61 8.83
C GLY A 24 -6.23 -5.78 8.91
N GLU A 25 -7.25 -5.83 8.04
CA GLU A 25 -8.24 -6.90 7.96
C GLU A 25 -8.56 -7.26 6.50
N ILE A 26 -9.12 -8.45 6.28
CA ILE A 26 -9.54 -8.85 4.94
C ILE A 26 -10.84 -8.14 4.62
N GLN A 27 -10.81 -7.29 3.59
CA GLN A 27 -11.97 -6.56 3.09
C GLN A 27 -12.26 -6.93 1.64
N SER A 28 -13.49 -6.69 1.20
CA SER A 28 -13.88 -6.86 -0.20
C SER A 28 -13.04 -5.97 -1.10
N GLN A 29 -12.59 -6.51 -2.23
CA GLN A 29 -11.92 -5.74 -3.30
C GLN A 29 -12.80 -4.63 -3.90
N HIS A 30 -14.12 -4.68 -3.69
CA HIS A 30 -15.06 -3.65 -4.14
C HIS A 30 -15.18 -2.47 -3.16
N HIS A 31 -14.40 -2.48 -2.08
CA HIS A 31 -14.37 -1.37 -1.14
C HIS A 31 -13.50 -0.24 -1.72
N HIS A 32 -14.12 0.91 -1.97
CA HIS A 32 -13.49 1.98 -2.75
C HIS A 32 -12.58 2.93 -1.95
N ASN A 33 -12.58 2.83 -0.60
CA ASN A 33 -11.74 3.64 0.29
C ASN A 33 -11.16 2.81 1.44
N LEU A 34 -9.86 2.57 1.44
CA LEU A 34 -9.19 1.87 2.53
C LEU A 34 -8.84 2.83 3.66
N SER A 35 -9.20 2.47 4.89
CA SER A 35 -8.75 3.15 6.11
C SER A 35 -7.46 2.52 6.60
N PHE A 36 -6.44 3.32 6.89
CA PHE A 36 -5.14 2.81 7.32
C PHE A 36 -5.15 2.51 8.83
N GLY A 37 -4.61 1.35 9.18
CA GLY A 37 -4.43 0.93 10.57
C GLY A 37 -3.26 1.62 11.25
N LYS A 38 -3.30 1.65 12.59
CA LYS A 38 -2.25 2.23 13.46
C LYS A 38 -0.85 1.62 13.24
N GLY A 39 -0.77 0.41 12.68
CA GLY A 39 0.49 -0.24 12.35
C GLY A 39 1.27 0.48 11.27
N VAL A 40 0.58 0.97 10.22
CA VAL A 40 1.21 1.75 9.15
C VAL A 40 1.75 3.07 9.70
N HIS A 41 0.96 3.76 10.55
CA HIS A 41 1.41 4.96 11.24
C HIS A 41 2.70 4.75 12.02
N TYR A 42 2.77 3.69 12.81
CA TYR A 42 3.97 3.36 13.57
C TYR A 42 5.19 3.18 12.66
N LEU A 43 5.04 2.47 11.53
CA LEU A 43 6.15 2.26 10.59
C LEU A 43 6.63 3.57 9.98
N LEU A 44 5.70 4.43 9.53
CA LEU A 44 6.04 5.73 8.94
C LEU A 44 6.79 6.62 9.93
N GLU A 45 6.28 6.77 11.15
CA GLU A 45 6.91 7.61 12.18
C GLU A 45 8.28 7.10 12.61
N LYS A 46 8.50 5.78 12.58
CA LYS A 46 9.72 5.17 13.11
C LYS A 46 10.81 4.92 12.09
N CYS A 47 10.46 4.67 10.84
CA CYS A 47 11.45 4.35 9.80
C CYS A 47 11.08 4.86 8.41
N GLY A 48 9.97 5.57 8.23
CA GLY A 48 9.47 5.99 6.91
C GLY A 48 10.46 6.85 6.10
N ASN A 49 11.29 7.64 6.77
CA ASN A 49 12.30 8.49 6.13
C ASN A 49 13.58 7.72 5.75
N GLU A 50 13.74 6.49 6.24
CA GLU A 50 14.93 5.66 6.04
C GLU A 50 14.69 4.52 5.05
N ILE A 51 13.44 4.37 4.58
CA ILE A 51 13.01 3.26 3.72
C ILE A 51 12.34 3.78 2.45
N GLN A 52 12.37 2.98 1.40
CA GLN A 52 11.56 3.21 0.21
C GLN A 52 10.11 2.76 0.48
N ILE A 53 9.14 3.62 0.17
CA ILE A 53 7.72 3.27 0.23
C ILE A 53 7.22 3.07 -1.20
N VAL A 54 6.56 1.94 -1.45
CA VAL A 54 5.94 1.62 -2.74
C VAL A 54 4.48 1.27 -2.54
N PHE A 55 3.59 1.99 -3.21
CA PHE A 55 2.19 1.62 -3.30
C PHE A 55 2.02 0.45 -4.25
N ASN A 56 1.40 -0.62 -3.77
CA ASN A 56 1.04 -1.78 -4.57
C ASN A 56 -0.48 -1.99 -4.56
N VAL A 57 -1.06 -2.00 -5.75
CA VAL A 57 -2.49 -2.27 -5.98
C VAL A 57 -2.60 -3.46 -6.91
N ASN A 58 -3.24 -4.54 -6.45
CA ASN A 58 -3.42 -5.77 -7.21
C ASN A 58 -4.90 -5.94 -7.54
N LEU A 59 -5.25 -5.91 -8.82
CA LEU A 59 -6.63 -6.03 -9.27
C LEU A 59 -6.81 -7.29 -10.10
N ALA A 60 -7.64 -8.21 -9.61
CA ALA A 60 -7.95 -9.44 -10.29
C ALA A 60 -9.14 -9.25 -11.24
N ASP A 61 -9.02 -9.77 -12.46
CA ASP A 61 -10.10 -9.81 -13.43
C ASP A 61 -10.41 -11.25 -13.81
N TYR A 62 -11.64 -11.66 -13.49
CA TYR A 62 -12.14 -13.01 -13.70
C TYR A 62 -13.13 -13.09 -14.87
N TYR A 63 -13.58 -11.96 -15.42
CA TYR A 63 -14.78 -11.92 -16.26
C TYR A 63 -14.53 -11.36 -17.65
N SER A 64 -13.49 -10.56 -17.86
CA SER A 64 -13.20 -9.97 -19.18
C SER A 64 -12.52 -10.95 -20.14
N GLN A 65 -11.81 -11.96 -19.63
CA GLN A 65 -11.00 -12.89 -20.40
C GLN A 65 -11.32 -14.35 -20.05
N LYS A 66 -11.06 -15.26 -21.01
CA LYS A 66 -11.24 -16.72 -20.80
C LYS A 66 -10.39 -17.28 -19.66
N ARG A 67 -9.32 -16.58 -19.28
CA ARG A 67 -8.43 -16.93 -18.16
C ARG A 67 -8.39 -15.77 -17.18
N PRO A 68 -8.49 -16.03 -15.86
CA PRO A 68 -8.29 -15.01 -14.85
C PRO A 68 -6.93 -14.32 -15.01
N THR A 69 -6.92 -13.00 -14.84
CA THR A 69 -5.69 -12.20 -14.89
C THR A 69 -5.55 -11.37 -13.61
N LEU A 70 -4.31 -11.07 -13.24
CA LEU A 70 -3.98 -10.17 -12.14
C LEU A 70 -3.15 -9.03 -12.71
N THR A 71 -3.62 -7.80 -12.55
CA THR A 71 -2.82 -6.61 -12.87
C THR A 71 -2.25 -6.04 -11.58
N CYS A 72 -0.92 -5.95 -11.52
CA CYS A 72 -0.19 -5.38 -10.39
C CYS A 72 0.30 -3.98 -10.76
N TYR A 73 -0.24 -2.97 -10.08
CA TYR A 73 0.17 -1.57 -10.22
C TYR A 73 1.16 -1.20 -9.11
N LEU A 74 2.24 -0.52 -9.47
CA LEU A 74 3.30 -0.10 -8.54
C LEU A 74 3.60 1.39 -8.73
N LYS A 75 3.67 2.13 -7.63
CA LYS A 75 4.05 3.54 -7.60
C LYS A 75 4.96 3.80 -6.43
N GLU A 76 6.17 4.30 -6.68
CA GLU A 76 7.03 4.82 -5.62
C GLU A 76 6.34 6.02 -4.97
N TYR A 77 6.26 6.00 -3.63
CA TYR A 77 5.75 7.10 -2.85
C TYR A 77 6.92 7.82 -2.18
N LYS A 78 7.04 9.12 -2.48
CA LYS A 78 8.06 9.98 -1.90
C LYS A 78 7.38 10.90 -0.90
N PRO A 79 7.52 10.66 0.41
CA PRO A 79 6.93 11.55 1.39
C PRO A 79 7.62 12.92 1.30
N GLU A 80 6.83 13.99 1.18
CA GLU A 80 7.31 15.33 1.47
C GLU A 80 7.56 15.47 2.98
N GLU A 81 8.46 16.37 3.39
CA GLU A 81 8.71 16.64 4.81
C GLU A 81 7.41 17.06 5.51
N GLY A 82 7.06 16.37 6.61
CA GLY A 82 5.88 16.70 7.42
C GLY A 82 4.56 16.06 6.97
N ILE A 83 4.59 15.10 6.04
CA ILE A 83 3.39 14.34 5.64
C ILE A 83 2.73 13.64 6.84
N SER A 84 1.41 13.81 6.95
CA SER A 84 0.61 13.10 7.95
C SER A 84 0.17 11.72 7.44
N LEU A 85 -0.19 10.80 8.35
CA LEU A 85 -0.80 9.51 7.98
C LEU A 85 -2.02 9.70 7.07
N ARG A 86 -2.79 10.76 7.32
CA ARG A 86 -4.00 11.04 6.56
C ARG A 86 -3.67 11.37 5.10
N ASP A 87 -2.55 12.06 4.87
CA ASP A 87 -2.11 12.38 3.51
C ASP A 87 -1.67 11.12 2.77
N LEU A 88 -0.90 10.24 3.43
CA LEU A 88 -0.54 8.94 2.85
C LEU A 88 -1.78 8.09 2.51
N GLU A 89 -2.75 8.00 3.42
CA GLU A 89 -4.00 7.27 3.19
C GLU A 89 -4.79 7.87 2.03
N ASN A 90 -4.89 9.20 1.96
CA ASN A 90 -5.55 9.90 0.86
C ASN A 90 -4.85 9.60 -0.47
N ASP A 91 -3.52 9.72 -0.51
CA ASP A 91 -2.72 9.51 -1.72
C ASP A 91 -2.78 8.06 -2.20
N PHE A 92 -2.78 7.11 -1.29
CA PHE A 92 -2.98 5.70 -1.62
C PHE A 92 -4.37 5.48 -2.21
N ASN A 93 -5.42 6.04 -1.60
CA ASN A 93 -6.79 5.88 -2.08
C ASN A 93 -7.01 6.57 -3.43
N LEU A 94 -6.38 7.73 -3.68
CA LEU A 94 -6.37 8.35 -5.00
C LEU A 94 -5.73 7.42 -6.04
N TYR A 95 -4.55 6.88 -5.72
CA TYR A 95 -3.86 5.95 -6.60
C TYR A 95 -4.66 4.66 -6.85
N LEU A 96 -5.32 4.12 -5.83
CA LEU A 96 -6.21 2.96 -5.95
C LEU A 96 -7.35 3.24 -6.94
N ARG A 97 -7.98 4.41 -6.86
CA ARG A 97 -9.05 4.81 -7.79
C ARG A 97 -8.53 4.93 -9.22
N ASP A 98 -7.35 5.51 -9.42
CA ASP A 98 -6.71 5.61 -10.73
C ASP A 98 -6.43 4.22 -11.32
N CYS A 99 -5.94 3.28 -10.51
CA CYS A 99 -5.71 1.90 -10.93
C CYS A 99 -7.01 1.20 -11.35
N ILE A 100 -8.08 1.37 -10.57
CA ILE A 100 -9.41 0.81 -10.89
C ILE A 100 -9.95 1.43 -12.18
N TYR A 101 -9.80 2.74 -12.37
CA TYR A 101 -10.22 3.43 -13.59
C TYR A 101 -9.46 2.90 -14.81
N ASN A 102 -8.12 2.84 -14.74
CA ASN A 102 -7.28 2.34 -15.82
C ASN A 102 -7.55 0.87 -16.19
N GLN A 103 -7.96 0.04 -15.22
CA GLN A 103 -8.33 -1.35 -15.51
C GLN A 103 -9.66 -1.45 -16.28
N ARG A 104 -10.62 -0.54 -16.04
CA ARG A 104 -11.92 -0.54 -16.73
C ARG A 104 -11.82 -0.10 -18.18
N GLU A 105 -10.85 0.75 -18.50
CA GLU A 105 -10.59 1.25 -19.86
C GLU A 105 -9.73 0.29 -20.71
N ARG A 106 -9.33 -0.87 -20.17
CA ARG A 106 -8.62 -1.94 -20.89
C ARG A 106 -9.58 -2.94 -21.52
#